data_AF-A0A1M7T9P3-F1
#
_entry.id   AF-A0A1M7T9P3-F1
#
_cell.length_a   1.000
_cell.length_b   1.000
_cell.length_c   1.000
_cell.angle_alpha   90.00
_cell.angle_beta   90.00
_cell.angle_gamma   90.00
#
_symmetry.space_group_name_H-M   'P 1'
#
loop_
_entity.id
_entity.type
_entity.pdbx_description
1 polymer ?
#
loop_
_entity_poly.entity_id
_entity_poly.type
_entity_poly.pdbx_seq_one_letter_code
_entity_poly.pdbx_strand_id
1 'polypeptide(L)'
;MKRYVIFGVLGPLLGGFLLLLATTVMSGFWSHPPSPSEVEQLFATFARTLQYSYLFGLLPALMLGAVDDIVMHIRRIGPTLRVVIVALIGFASAELLYGSRGPDSGLLQFVLYGLVGFVPGAVSSALSHRFADPPVSATQPS
;
A
#
# COMPACT_ATOMS: atom_id res chain seq x y z
N MET A 1 12.02 10.38 10.42
CA MET A 1 11.75 11.09 9.14
C MET A 1 11.85 10.20 7.90
N LYS A 2 12.96 9.48 7.65
CA LYS A 2 13.14 8.64 6.44
C LYS A 2 11.97 7.67 6.17
N ARG A 3 11.46 7.02 7.21
CA ARG A 3 10.27 6.16 7.17
C ARG A 3 9.04 6.85 6.58
N TYR A 4 8.67 8.01 7.12
CA TYR A 4 7.51 8.76 6.64
C TYR A 4 7.67 9.22 5.19
N VAL A 5 8.91 9.48 4.73
CA VAL A 5 9.19 9.74 3.31
C VAL A 5 8.95 8.49 2.46
N ILE A 6 9.42 7.31 2.90
CA ILE A 6 9.18 6.04 2.20
C ILE A 6 7.68 5.78 2.05
N PHE A 7 6.93 5.88 3.16
CA PHE A 7 5.47 5.70 3.12
C PHE A 7 4.77 6.77 2.28
N GLY A 8 5.15 8.04 2.43
CA GLY A 8 4.53 9.14 1.68
C GLY A 8 4.77 9.09 0.17
N VAL A 9 5.90 8.52 -0.27
CA VAL A 9 6.20 8.33 -1.70
C VAL A 9 5.57 7.04 -2.22
N LEU A 10 5.77 5.91 -1.54
CA LEU A 10 5.35 4.61 -2.06
C LEU A 10 3.88 4.28 -1.81
N GLY A 11 3.32 4.76 -0.70
CA GLY A 11 1.92 4.54 -0.33
C GLY A 11 0.96 4.98 -1.44
N PRO A 12 0.93 6.27 -1.81
CA PRO A 12 0.09 6.78 -2.89
C PRO A 12 0.43 6.20 -4.26
N LEU A 13 1.71 6.01 -4.56
CA LEU A 13 2.16 5.49 -5.85
C LEU A 13 1.64 4.06 -6.08
N LEU A 14 1.94 3.15 -5.15
CA LEU A 14 1.56 1.75 -5.25
C LEU A 14 0.05 1.58 -5.03
N GLY A 15 -0.52 2.27 -4.03
CA GLY A 15 -1.95 2.21 -3.74
C GLY A 15 -2.79 2.74 -4.90
N GLY A 16 -2.42 3.88 -5.48
CA GLY A 16 -3.13 4.45 -6.64
C GLY A 16 -3.07 3.54 -7.87
N PHE A 17 -1.91 2.94 -8.15
CA PHE A 17 -1.77 2.01 -9.26
C PHE A 17 -2.59 0.74 -9.05
N LEU A 18 -2.52 0.15 -7.86
CA LEU A 18 -3.28 -1.06 -7.53
C LEU A 18 -4.78 -0.81 -7.49
N LEU A 19 -5.22 0.38 -7.05
CA LEU A 19 -6.62 0.75 -7.09
C LEU A 19 -7.12 0.85 -8.54
N LEU A 20 -6.34 1.47 -9.42
CA LEU A 20 -6.66 1.51 -10.86
C LEU A 20 -6.69 0.10 -11.48
N LEU A 21 -5.74 -0.76 -11.10
CA LEU A 21 -5.72 -2.14 -11.58
C LEU A 21 -6.96 -2.90 -11.07
N ALA A 22 -7.30 -2.77 -9.80
CA ALA A 22 -8.48 -3.37 -9.21
C ALA A 22 -9.76 -2.92 -9.93
N THR A 23 -9.92 -1.62 -10.19
CA THR A 23 -11.10 -1.11 -10.89
C THR A 23 -11.20 -1.59 -12.34
N THR A 24 -10.08 -1.68 -13.07
CA THR A 24 -10.07 -2.23 -14.45
C THR A 24 -10.38 -3.72 -14.49
N VAL A 25 -9.90 -4.50 -13.52
CA VAL A 25 -10.29 -5.91 -13.38
C VAL A 25 -11.78 -6.03 -13.10
N MET A 26 -12.30 -5.26 -12.14
CA MET A 26 -13.72 -5.28 -11.79
C MET A 26 -14.64 -4.77 -12.90
N SER A 27 -14.16 -3.90 -13.79
CA SER A 27 -14.94 -3.41 -14.93
C SER A 27 -14.93 -4.34 -16.14
N GLY A 28 -14.23 -5.48 -16.07
CA GLY A 28 -14.10 -6.43 -17.19
C GLY A 28 -13.19 -5.94 -18.32
N PHE A 29 -12.34 -4.93 -18.06
CA PHE A 29 -11.41 -4.38 -19.05
C PHE A 29 -10.44 -5.44 -19.62
N TRP A 30 -10.13 -6.46 -18.83
CA TRP A 30 -9.22 -7.56 -19.19
C TRP A 30 -9.96 -8.85 -19.62
N SER A 31 -11.21 -8.74 -20.07
CA SER A 31 -12.02 -9.90 -20.48
C SER A 31 -11.57 -10.54 -21.81
N HIS A 32 -10.67 -9.88 -22.52
CA HIS A 32 -10.03 -10.34 -23.75
C HIS A 32 -8.51 -10.21 -23.66
N PRO A 33 -7.74 -10.86 -24.56
CA PRO A 33 -6.29 -10.72 -24.60
C PRO A 33 -5.89 -9.24 -24.76
N PRO A 34 -5.05 -8.70 -23.86
CA PRO A 34 -4.77 -7.28 -23.81
C PRO A 34 -3.99 -6.79 -25.03
N SER A 35 -4.48 -5.73 -25.66
CA SER A 35 -3.77 -5.04 -26.73
C SER A 35 -2.69 -4.09 -26.18
N PRO A 36 -1.61 -3.79 -26.92
CA PRO A 36 -0.59 -2.83 -26.50
C PRO A 36 -1.17 -1.44 -26.17
N SER A 37 -2.19 -0.99 -26.90
CA SER A 37 -2.88 0.28 -26.67
C SER A 37 -3.64 0.33 -25.35
N GLU A 38 -4.22 -0.77 -24.89
CA GLU A 38 -4.93 -0.83 -23.60
C GLU A 38 -3.97 -0.77 -22.42
N VAL A 39 -2.80 -1.40 -22.56
CA VAL A 39 -1.73 -1.30 -21.56
C VAL A 39 -1.20 0.14 -21.51
N GLU A 40 -0.97 0.77 -22.67
CA GLU A 40 -0.60 2.18 -22.74
C GLU A 40 -1.64 3.08 -22.07
N GLN A 41 -2.93 2.84 -22.32
CA GLN A 41 -4.02 3.58 -21.71
C GLN A 41 -4.05 3.44 -20.18
N LEU A 42 -3.75 2.25 -19.64
CA LEU A 42 -3.63 2.04 -18.20
C LEU A 42 -2.55 2.95 -17.59
N PHE A 43 -1.35 2.95 -18.18
CA PHE A 43 -0.25 3.78 -17.69
C PHE A 43 -0.50 5.28 -17.89
N ALA A 44 -1.09 5.67 -19.03
CA ALA A 44 -1.47 7.06 -19.29
C ALA A 44 -2.53 7.55 -18.29
N THR A 45 -3.51 6.71 -17.98
CA THR A 45 -4.53 6.98 -16.97
C THR A 45 -3.89 7.12 -15.60
N PHE A 46 -3.03 6.18 -15.21
CA PHE A 46 -2.30 6.24 -13.95
C PHE A 46 -1.50 7.53 -13.81
N ALA A 47 -0.74 7.93 -14.84
CA ALA A 47 0.03 9.16 -14.84
C ALA A 47 -0.85 10.41 -14.64
N ARG A 48 -2.02 10.46 -15.29
CA ARG A 48 -2.98 11.57 -15.14
C ARG A 48 -3.63 11.61 -13.76
N THR A 49 -3.89 10.44 -13.16
CA THR A 49 -4.53 10.32 -11.85
C THR A 49 -3.54 10.29 -10.69
N LEU A 50 -2.23 10.29 -10.97
CA LEU A 50 -1.19 10.18 -9.94
C LEU A 50 -1.31 11.31 -8.92
N GLN A 51 -1.53 12.55 -9.37
CA GLN A 51 -1.74 13.70 -8.49
C GLN A 51 -2.90 13.48 -7.49
N TYR A 52 -3.99 12.84 -7.91
CA TYR A 52 -5.12 12.54 -7.03
C TYR A 52 -4.79 11.40 -6.08
N SER A 53 -4.02 10.42 -6.54
CA SER A 53 -3.51 9.35 -5.68
C SER A 53 -2.69 9.93 -4.53
N TYR A 54 -1.82 10.91 -4.81
CA TYR A 54 -1.08 11.63 -3.76
C TYR A 54 -1.95 12.55 -2.92
N LEU A 55 -2.89 13.28 -3.52
CA LEU A 55 -3.78 14.18 -2.79
C LEU A 55 -4.59 13.44 -1.72
N PHE A 56 -5.14 12.28 -2.05
CA PHE A 56 -5.99 11.50 -1.14
C PHE A 56 -5.25 10.41 -0.37
N GLY A 57 -4.19 9.85 -0.96
CA GLY A 57 -3.44 8.73 -0.38
C GLY A 57 -2.31 9.13 0.57
N LEU A 58 -1.85 10.39 0.54
CA LEU A 58 -0.70 10.81 1.35
C LEU A 58 -1.00 10.70 2.85
N LEU A 59 -2.14 11.22 3.31
CA LEU A 59 -2.49 11.17 4.73
C LEU A 59 -2.65 9.72 5.23
N PRO A 60 -3.44 8.84 4.58
CA PRO A 60 -3.49 7.42 4.95
C PRO A 60 -2.12 6.73 4.95
N ALA A 61 -1.26 7.03 3.98
CA ALA A 61 0.08 6.46 3.92
C ALA A 61 0.96 6.90 5.11
N LEU A 62 0.89 8.17 5.50
CA LEU A 62 1.61 8.68 6.67
C LEU A 62 1.05 8.09 7.97
N MET A 63 -0.26 7.90 8.08
CA MET A 63 -0.88 7.20 9.22
C MET A 63 -0.36 5.77 9.34
N LEU A 64 -0.26 5.04 8.23
CA LEU A 64 0.30 3.69 8.23
C LEU A 64 1.81 3.69 8.54
N GLY A 65 2.55 4.72 8.12
CA GLY A 65 3.93 4.94 8.54
C GLY A 65 4.08 5.17 10.05
N ALA A 66 3.13 5.87 10.67
CA ALA A 66 3.07 6.03 12.13
C ALA A 66 2.77 4.70 12.84
N VAL A 67 1.87 3.88 12.28
CA VAL A 67 1.61 2.52 12.78
C VAL A 67 2.89 1.67 12.73
N ASP A 68 3.58 1.66 11.58
CA ASP A 68 4.85 0.95 11.42
C ASP A 68 5.87 1.41 12.47
N ASP A 69 5.97 2.73 12.70
CA ASP A 69 6.85 3.35 13.70
C ASP A 69 6.47 2.95 15.14
N ILE A 70 5.19 2.88 15.48
CA ILE A 70 4.78 2.36 16.80
C ILE A 70 5.20 0.89 16.95
N VAL A 71 4.94 0.06 15.93
CA VAL A 71 5.23 -1.37 15.97
C VAL A 71 6.74 -1.63 16.06
N MET A 72 7.59 -0.82 15.41
CA MET A 72 9.06 -1.01 15.49
C MET A 72 9.62 -0.82 16.91
N HIS A 73 8.97 -0.01 17.74
CA HIS A 73 9.43 0.26 19.11
C HIS A 73 9.02 -0.85 20.09
N ILE A 74 8.20 -1.81 19.65
CA ILE A 74 7.79 -2.95 20.48
C ILE A 74 8.92 -3.99 20.49
N ARG A 75 9.63 -4.11 21.63
CA ARG A 75 10.84 -4.95 21.81
C ARG A 75 10.71 -6.41 21.37
N ARG A 76 9.50 -6.96 21.31
CA ARG A 76 9.24 -8.38 20.95
C ARG A 76 9.00 -8.62 19.46
N ILE A 77 8.81 -7.56 18.67
CA ILE A 77 8.38 -7.70 17.27
C ILE A 77 9.60 -7.59 16.35
N GLY A 78 9.93 -8.70 15.70
CA GLY A 78 10.95 -8.74 14.67
C GLY A 78 10.50 -8.06 13.36
N PRO A 79 11.43 -7.75 12.44
CA PRO A 79 11.13 -7.03 11.21
C PRO A 79 10.08 -7.70 10.32
N THR A 80 10.14 -9.02 10.17
CA THR A 80 9.17 -9.79 9.36
C THR A 80 7.76 -9.70 9.94
N LEU A 81 7.63 -9.86 11.26
CA LEU A 81 6.32 -9.78 11.92
C LEU A 81 5.75 -8.36 11.83
N ARG A 82 6.59 -7.33 11.95
CA ARG A 82 6.19 -5.94 11.73
C ARG A 82 5.61 -5.73 10.34
N VAL A 83 6.30 -6.19 9.29
CA VAL A 83 5.82 -6.09 7.90
C VAL A 83 4.45 -6.74 7.74
N VAL A 84 4.27 -7.94 8.30
CA VAL A 84 2.98 -8.65 8.26
C VAL A 84 1.87 -7.85 8.97
N ILE A 85 2.13 -7.34 10.17
CA ILE A 85 1.17 -6.54 10.94
C ILE A 85 0.75 -5.29 10.15
N VAL A 86 1.72 -4.54 9.63
CA VAL A 86 1.45 -3.30 8.88
C VAL A 86 0.70 -3.59 7.59
N ALA A 87 1.04 -4.68 6.88
CA ALA A 87 0.34 -5.10 5.68
C ALA A 87 -1.13 -5.49 5.97
N LEU A 88 -1.38 -6.20 7.07
CA LEU A 88 -2.74 -6.58 7.48
C LEU A 88 -3.57 -5.37 7.91
N ILE A 89 -2.98 -4.41 8.62
CA ILE A 89 -3.65 -3.15 8.98
C ILE A 89 -3.96 -2.35 7.71
N GLY A 90 -3.02 -2.28 6.76
CA GLY A 90 -3.24 -1.67 5.45
C GLY A 90 -4.40 -2.33 4.70
N PHE A 91 -4.42 -3.66 4.64
CA PHE A 91 -5.50 -4.46 4.03
C PHE A 91 -6.86 -4.11 4.64
N ALA A 92 -6.98 -4.21 5.96
CA ALA A 92 -8.23 -3.93 6.66
C ALA A 92 -8.69 -2.48 6.45
N SER A 93 -7.76 -1.52 6.45
CA SER A 93 -8.07 -0.11 6.22
C SER A 93 -8.57 0.13 4.79
N ALA A 94 -7.97 -0.51 3.79
CA ALA A 94 -8.40 -0.40 2.40
C ALA A 94 -9.77 -1.04 2.18
N GLU A 95 -10.06 -2.17 2.82
CA GLU A 95 -11.38 -2.80 2.81
C GLU A 95 -12.45 -1.91 3.44
N LEU A 96 -12.15 -1.24 4.56
CA LEU A 96 -13.08 -0.28 5.15
C LEU A 96 -13.36 0.92 4.23
N LEU A 97 -12.37 1.32 3.42
CA LEU A 97 -12.48 2.49 2.54
C LEU A 97 -13.12 2.18 1.17
N TYR A 98 -12.91 0.97 0.67
CA TYR A 98 -13.27 0.57 -0.70
C TYR A 98 -14.16 -0.66 -0.79
N GLY A 99 -14.16 -1.53 0.22
CA GLY A 99 -14.89 -2.80 0.23
C GLY A 99 -16.40 -2.64 0.16
N SER A 100 -16.95 -1.51 0.65
CA SER A 100 -18.40 -1.23 0.58
C SER A 100 -18.90 -0.73 -0.77
N ARG A 101 -18.04 -0.65 -1.80
CA ARG A 101 -18.44 -0.20 -3.14
C ARG A 101 -19.13 -1.32 -3.93
N GLY A 102 -20.42 -1.51 -3.70
CA GLY A 102 -21.31 -2.26 -4.60
C GLY A 102 -22.08 -3.42 -3.96
N PRO A 103 -23.27 -3.79 -4.48
CA PRO A 103 -24.09 -4.91 -3.98
C PRO A 103 -23.47 -6.29 -4.24
N ASP A 104 -22.52 -6.38 -5.17
CA ASP A 104 -21.85 -7.61 -5.60
C ASP A 104 -20.42 -7.71 -5.01
N SER A 105 -20.28 -7.51 -3.70
CA SER A 105 -19.00 -7.63 -2.99
C SER A 105 -18.54 -9.09 -2.87
N GLY A 106 -18.17 -9.67 -4.00
CA GLY A 106 -17.60 -11.00 -4.10
C GLY A 106 -16.19 -11.07 -3.52
N LEU A 107 -15.69 -12.30 -3.30
CA LEU A 107 -14.35 -12.57 -2.80
C LEU A 107 -13.25 -11.85 -3.61
N LEU A 108 -13.42 -11.75 -4.93
CA LEU A 108 -12.46 -11.07 -5.81
C LEU A 108 -12.32 -9.58 -5.44
N GLN A 109 -13.43 -8.89 -5.21
CA GLN A 109 -13.43 -7.48 -4.83
C GLN A 109 -12.70 -7.27 -3.49
N PHE A 110 -13.02 -8.10 -2.50
CA PHE A 110 -12.39 -8.09 -1.18
C PHE A 110 -10.87 -8.33 -1.24
N VAL A 111 -10.44 -9.25 -2.11
CA VAL A 111 -9.00 -9.48 -2.29
C VAL A 111 -8.34 -8.31 -3.00
N LEU A 112 -8.91 -7.83 -4.10
CA LEU A 112 -8.31 -6.76 -4.90
C LEU A 112 -8.22 -5.44 -4.14
N TYR A 113 -9.28 -5.03 -3.45
CA TYR A 113 -9.27 -3.79 -2.68
C TYR A 113 -8.43 -3.90 -1.41
N GLY A 114 -8.44 -5.03 -0.71
CA GLY A 114 -7.50 -5.25 0.39
C GLY A 114 -6.03 -5.20 -0.04
N LEU A 115 -5.70 -5.69 -1.25
CA LEU A 115 -4.35 -5.59 -1.81
C LEU A 115 -3.88 -4.14 -2.02
N VAL A 116 -4.81 -3.21 -2.28
CA VAL A 116 -4.52 -1.76 -2.42
C VAL A 116 -3.87 -1.21 -1.15
N GLY A 117 -4.24 -1.70 0.04
CA GLY A 117 -3.60 -1.31 1.30
C GLY A 117 -2.47 -2.23 1.74
N PHE A 118 -2.60 -3.53 1.47
CA PHE A 118 -1.63 -4.54 1.87
C PHE A 118 -0.26 -4.33 1.24
N VAL A 119 -0.21 -4.20 -0.09
CA VAL A 119 1.06 -4.17 -0.83
C VAL A 119 1.86 -2.90 -0.50
N PRO A 120 1.28 -1.68 -0.53
CA PRO A 120 2.04 -0.49 -0.17
C PRO A 120 2.52 -0.53 1.29
N GLY A 121 1.70 -1.06 2.21
CA GLY A 121 2.08 -1.25 3.62
C GLY A 121 3.26 -2.21 3.79
N ALA A 122 3.20 -3.37 3.14
CA ALA A 122 4.24 -4.39 3.18
C ALA A 122 5.56 -3.86 2.61
N VAL A 123 5.51 -3.29 1.40
CA VAL A 123 6.70 -2.76 0.70
C VAL A 123 7.31 -1.60 1.49
N SER A 124 6.50 -0.66 1.97
CA SER A 124 6.99 0.50 2.72
C SER A 124 7.60 0.10 4.06
N SER A 125 7.00 -0.83 4.80
CA SER A 125 7.55 -1.33 6.07
C SER A 125 8.86 -2.11 5.87
N ALA A 126 8.93 -2.93 4.82
CA ALA A 126 10.13 -3.70 4.49
C ALA A 126 11.29 -2.80 4.06
N LEU A 127 11.03 -1.77 3.26
CA LEU A 127 12.04 -0.78 2.87
C LEU A 127 12.44 0.12 4.04
N SER A 128 11.49 0.48 4.90
CA SER A 128 11.79 1.22 6.14
C SER A 128 12.71 0.41 7.04
N HIS A 129 12.54 -0.90 7.12
CA HIS A 129 13.49 -1.76 7.83
C HIS A 129 14.91 -1.65 7.28
N ARG A 130 15.04 -1.73 5.95
CA ARG A 130 16.35 -1.77 5.30
C ARG A 130 17.07 -0.42 5.31
N PHE A 131 16.34 0.69 5.25
CA PHE A 131 16.91 2.01 4.95
C PHE A 131 16.66 3.08 6.02
N ALA A 132 15.73 2.85 6.95
CA ALA A 132 15.33 3.84 7.96
C ALA A 132 15.55 3.38 9.41
N ASP A 133 15.66 2.08 9.68
CA ASP A 133 15.90 1.59 11.04
C ASP A 133 17.37 1.86 11.45
N PRO A 134 17.61 2.23 12.73
CA PRO A 134 18.96 2.41 13.23
C PRO A 134 19.72 1.07 13.26
N PRO A 135 21.05 1.08 13.02
CA PRO A 135 21.87 -0.13 13.09
C PRO A 135 21.85 -0.72 14.50
N VAL A 136 21.77 -2.04 14.59
CA VAL A 136 21.64 -2.85 15.82
C VAL A 136 22.73 -2.52 16.87
N SER A 137 23.86 -1.97 16.45
CA SER A 137 25.01 -1.64 17.32
C SER A 137 24.87 -0.36 18.15
N ALA A 138 23.84 0.47 17.96
CA ALA A 138 23.72 1.75 18.65
C ALA A 138 23.06 1.67 20.05
N THR A 139 22.76 0.48 20.55
CA THR A 139 21.95 0.30 21.78
C THR A 139 22.47 -0.76 22.75
N GLN A 140 23.79 -0.93 22.86
CA GLN A 140 24.37 -1.54 24.05
C GLN A 140 24.72 -0.45 25.07
N PRO A 141 24.02 -0.36 26.21
CA PRO A 141 24.54 0.39 27.34
C PRO A 141 25.74 -0.37 27.92
N SER A 142 26.78 0.40 28.24
CA SER A 142 28.03 0.02 28.91
C SER A 142 27.84 -0.80 30.17
#